data_AF-A0A6N2SMH8-F1
#
_entry.id   AF-A0A6N2SMH8-F1
#
_cell.length_a   1.000
_cell.length_b   1.000
_cell.length_c   1.000
_cell.angle_alpha   90.00
_cell.angle_beta   90.00
_cell.angle_gamma   90.00
#
_symmetry.space_group_name_H-M   'P 1'
#
loop_
_entity.id
_entity.type
_entity.pdbx_description
1 polymer ?
#
loop_
_entity_poly.entity_id
_entity_poly.type
_entity_poly.pdbx_seq_one_letter_code
_entity_poly.pdbx_strand_id
1 'polypeptide(L)'
;MSVPDSDMLISISEVLETPVSILLGETVVETKNSDLEVISEKLEIINLQLAQKKIARRKIIQGLLITLCAVIVIISAVLIELNSPYLNWNYNDPETAVLGVGFHAFEWLFFRLAPIVFGGAVAGIFLTRKKA
;
A
#
# COMPACT_ATOMS: atom_id res chain seq x y z
N MET A 1 21.15 0.59 -68.12
CA MET A 1 20.68 0.76 -66.74
C MET A 1 21.08 2.17 -66.32
N SER A 2 20.21 3.16 -66.55
CA SER A 2 20.51 4.57 -66.23
C SER A 2 20.38 4.79 -64.74
N VAL A 3 21.48 5.18 -64.12
CA VAL A 3 21.54 5.65 -62.74
C VAL A 3 20.88 7.03 -62.69
N PRO A 4 20.00 7.31 -61.71
CA PRO A 4 19.49 8.67 -61.50
C PRO A 4 20.63 9.59 -61.06
N ASP A 5 20.79 10.72 -61.73
CA ASP A 5 21.86 11.67 -61.50
C ASP A 5 21.66 12.39 -60.14
N SER A 6 22.70 12.46 -59.33
CA SER A 6 22.69 13.05 -57.99
C SER A 6 22.18 14.50 -57.96
N ASP A 7 22.28 15.21 -59.07
CA ASP A 7 21.82 16.59 -59.25
C ASP A 7 20.29 16.71 -59.10
N MET A 8 19.53 15.66 -59.45
CA MET A 8 18.09 15.65 -59.28
C MET A 8 17.67 15.59 -57.80
N LEU A 9 18.44 14.90 -56.96
CA LEU A 9 18.18 14.84 -55.52
C LEU A 9 18.47 16.17 -54.82
N ILE A 10 19.50 16.90 -55.28
CA ILE A 10 19.83 18.23 -54.76
C ILE A 10 18.70 19.22 -55.05
N SER A 11 18.13 19.17 -56.26
CA SER A 11 17.01 20.06 -56.64
C SER A 11 15.73 19.82 -55.82
N ILE A 12 15.45 18.57 -55.44
CA ILE A 12 14.29 18.22 -54.62
C ILE A 12 14.51 18.66 -53.15
N SER A 13 15.74 18.56 -52.65
CA SER A 13 16.12 19.02 -51.30
C SER A 13 16.02 20.53 -51.15
N GLU A 14 16.38 21.28 -52.19
CA GLU A 14 16.29 22.74 -52.21
C GLU A 14 14.82 23.23 -52.24
N VAL A 15 13.94 22.52 -52.95
CA VAL A 15 12.49 22.81 -52.99
C VAL A 15 11.79 22.46 -51.66
N LEU A 16 12.27 21.44 -50.95
CA LEU A 16 11.68 21.00 -49.68
C LEU A 16 12.35 21.63 -48.44
N GLU A 17 13.29 22.56 -48.62
CA GLU A 17 14.13 23.18 -47.56
C GLU A 17 14.73 22.16 -46.57
N THR A 18 14.81 20.89 -46.95
CA THR A 18 15.22 19.78 -46.09
C THR A 18 16.42 19.11 -46.74
N PRO A 19 17.55 18.97 -46.01
CA PRO A 19 18.79 18.48 -46.61
C PRO A 19 18.65 17.04 -47.11
N VAL A 20 19.32 16.72 -48.24
CA VAL A 20 19.30 15.41 -48.92
C VAL A 20 19.59 14.24 -47.97
N SER A 21 20.36 14.45 -46.90
CA SER A 21 20.63 13.44 -45.87
C SER A 21 19.37 12.93 -45.16
N ILE A 22 18.36 13.79 -44.96
CA ILE A 22 17.06 13.41 -44.40
C ILE A 22 16.22 12.61 -45.41
N LEU A 23 16.27 12.99 -46.70
CA LEU A 23 15.54 12.32 -47.78
C LEU A 23 16.11 10.93 -48.11
N LEU A 24 17.41 10.73 -47.91
CA LEU A 24 18.08 9.44 -48.09
C LEU A 24 17.95 8.50 -46.88
N GLY A 25 17.21 8.91 -45.85
CA GLY A 25 16.99 8.10 -44.66
C GLY A 25 18.26 7.87 -43.84
N GLU A 26 19.25 8.77 -43.92
CA GLU A 26 20.32 8.79 -42.94
C GLU A 26 19.67 9.08 -41.59
N THR A 27 19.64 8.04 -40.77
CA THR A 27 18.89 7.98 -39.53
C THR A 27 19.30 9.17 -38.66
N VAL A 28 18.36 10.10 -38.49
CA VAL A 28 18.42 11.14 -37.46
C VAL A 28 18.83 10.45 -36.16
N VAL A 29 20.05 10.75 -35.73
CA VAL A 29 20.65 10.23 -34.50
C VAL A 29 19.71 10.56 -33.34
N GLU A 30 19.01 9.53 -32.88
CA GLU A 30 18.83 9.13 -31.49
C GLU A 30 18.49 10.19 -30.42
N THR A 31 17.88 11.33 -30.72
CA THR A 31 17.38 12.23 -29.64
C THR A 31 16.28 11.58 -28.79
N LYS A 32 15.63 10.53 -29.32
CA LYS A 32 14.64 9.75 -28.56
C LYS A 32 15.27 8.92 -27.44
N ASN A 33 16.55 8.58 -27.52
CA ASN A 33 17.22 7.82 -26.46
C ASN A 33 17.42 8.66 -25.21
N SER A 34 17.79 9.94 -25.33
CA SER A 34 17.96 10.81 -24.16
C SER A 34 16.66 11.05 -23.41
N ASP A 35 15.54 11.22 -24.12
CA ASP A 35 14.23 11.41 -23.49
C ASP A 35 13.75 10.13 -22.79
N LEU A 36 13.99 8.96 -23.42
CA LEU A 36 13.68 7.66 -22.81
C LEU A 36 14.58 7.34 -21.62
N GLU A 37 15.85 7.73 -21.66
CA GLU A 37 16.81 7.60 -20.56
C GLU A 37 16.38 8.46 -19.36
N VAL A 38 16.01 9.72 -19.59
CA VAL A 38 15.47 10.61 -18.55
C VAL A 38 14.16 10.05 -17.98
N ILE A 39 13.27 9.50 -18.80
CA ILE A 39 12.04 8.84 -18.33
C ILE A 39 12.37 7.58 -17.51
N SER A 40 13.35 6.78 -17.94
CA SER A 40 13.80 5.57 -17.24
C SER A 40 14.35 5.90 -15.85
N GLU A 41 15.21 6.91 -15.72
CA GLU A 41 15.73 7.38 -14.43
C GLU A 41 14.60 7.85 -13.49
N LYS A 42 13.66 8.63 -14.03
CA LYS A 42 12.49 9.11 -13.27
C LYS A 42 11.66 7.92 -12.77
N LEU A 43 11.47 6.90 -13.61
CA LEU A 43 10.72 5.70 -13.27
C LEU A 43 11.43 4.88 -12.18
N GLU A 44 12.77 4.79 -12.23
CA GLU A 44 13.57 4.11 -11.22
C GLU A 44 13.44 4.77 -9.84
N ILE A 45 13.52 6.11 -9.79
CA ILE A 45 13.32 6.86 -8.55
C ILE A 45 11.91 6.64 -7.99
N ILE A 46 10.88 6.68 -8.84
CA ILE A 46 9.49 6.41 -8.43
C ILE A 46 9.35 4.97 -7.92
N ASN A 47 9.95 4.00 -8.59
CA ASN A 47 9.91 2.60 -8.19
C ASN A 47 10.59 2.40 -6.83
N LEU A 48 11.75 3.03 -6.60
CA LEU A 48 12.44 3.03 -5.32
C LEU A 48 11.58 3.63 -4.20
N GLN A 49 10.95 4.78 -4.44
CA GLN A 49 10.05 5.41 -3.46
C GLN A 49 8.83 4.55 -3.16
N LEU A 50 8.22 3.93 -4.18
CA LEU A 50 7.09 3.02 -4.00
C LEU A 50 7.48 1.77 -3.21
N ALA A 51 8.67 1.21 -3.47
CA ALA A 51 9.22 0.09 -2.72
C ALA A 51 9.45 0.45 -1.25
N GLN A 52 10.08 1.61 -0.97
CA GLN A 52 10.29 2.10 0.39
C GLN A 52 8.97 2.36 1.12
N LYS A 53 8.00 3.02 0.47
CA LYS A 53 6.66 3.29 1.04
C LYS A 53 5.90 1.99 1.35
N LYS A 54 6.04 0.96 0.51
CA LYS A 54 5.46 -0.36 0.73
C LYS A 54 6.05 -1.04 1.96
N ILE A 55 7.37 -0.96 2.17
CA ILE A 55 8.05 -1.50 3.34
C ILE A 55 7.63 -0.73 4.61
N ALA A 56 7.62 0.61 4.55
CA ALA A 56 7.22 1.45 5.69
C ALA A 56 5.75 1.19 6.09
N ARG A 57 4.82 1.17 5.13
CA ARG A 57 3.41 0.85 5.38
C ARG A 57 3.24 -0.53 6.00
N ARG A 58 4.02 -1.51 5.55
CA ARG A 58 3.99 -2.88 6.07
C ARG A 58 4.44 -2.95 7.53
N LYS A 59 5.52 -2.23 7.90
CA LYS A 59 5.97 -2.10 9.29
C LYS A 59 4.92 -1.45 10.18
N ILE A 60 4.27 -0.39 9.69
CA ILE A 60 3.19 0.29 10.43
C ILE A 60 2.02 -0.65 10.69
N ILE A 61 1.55 -1.38 9.68
CA ILE A 61 0.45 -2.34 9.83
C ILE A 61 0.82 -3.45 10.82
N GLN A 62 2.02 -4.02 10.72
CA GLN A 62 2.48 -5.03 11.68
C GLN A 62 2.53 -4.48 13.10
N GLY A 63 3.07 -3.27 13.30
CA GLY A 63 3.10 -2.63 14.61
C GLY A 63 1.70 -2.41 15.17
N LEU A 64 0.78 -1.91 14.35
CA LEU A 64 -0.61 -1.68 14.73
C LEU A 64 -1.32 -2.98 15.13
N LEU A 65 -1.11 -4.08 14.38
CA LEU A 65 -1.67 -5.39 14.71
C LEU A 65 -1.10 -5.95 16.03
N ILE A 66 0.20 -5.79 16.28
CA ILE A 66 0.84 -6.24 17.53
C ILE A 66 0.30 -5.44 18.72
N THR A 67 0.23 -4.11 18.60
CA THR A 67 -0.32 -3.24 19.64
C THR A 67 -1.79 -3.58 19.91
N LEU A 68 -2.58 -3.84 18.87
CA LEU A 68 -3.98 -4.26 19.03
C LEU A 68 -4.09 -5.57 19.83
N CYS A 69 -3.27 -6.58 19.51
CA CYS A 69 -3.22 -7.82 20.27
C CYS A 69 -2.84 -7.58 21.74
N ALA A 70 -1.82 -6.75 22.01
CA ALA A 70 -1.39 -6.45 23.37
C ALA A 70 -2.51 -5.77 24.19
N VAL A 71 -3.22 -4.80 23.60
CA VAL A 71 -4.36 -4.12 24.25
C VAL A 71 -5.48 -5.11 24.58
N ILE A 72 -5.83 -6.02 23.66
CA ILE A 72 -6.86 -7.05 23.92
C ILE A 72 -6.46 -7.91 25.12
N VAL A 73 -5.20 -8.39 25.16
CA VAL A 73 -4.70 -9.23 26.27
C VAL A 73 -4.75 -8.48 27.60
N ILE A 74 -4.35 -7.20 27.63
CA ILE A 74 -4.38 -6.38 28.85
C ILE A 74 -5.83 -6.20 29.34
N ILE A 75 -6.75 -5.85 28.44
CA ILE A 75 -8.17 -5.67 28.80
C ILE A 75 -8.76 -7.00 29.31
N SER A 76 -8.46 -8.12 28.65
CA SER A 76 -8.87 -9.46 29.12
C SER A 76 -8.35 -9.77 30.53
N ALA A 77 -7.07 -9.47 30.82
CA ALA A 77 -6.50 -9.73 32.14
C ALA A 77 -7.21 -8.92 33.23
N VAL A 78 -7.47 -7.63 32.99
CA VAL A 78 -8.18 -6.75 33.92
C VAL A 78 -9.62 -7.25 34.15
N LEU A 79 -10.34 -7.63 33.09
CA LEU A 79 -11.69 -8.19 33.20
C LEU A 79 -11.72 -9.47 34.06
N ILE A 80 -10.73 -10.35 33.88
CA ILE A 80 -10.61 -11.58 34.67
C ILE A 80 -10.31 -11.26 36.14
N GLU A 81 -9.44 -10.30 36.42
CA GLU A 81 -9.09 -9.88 37.79
C GLU A 81 -10.28 -9.25 38.53
N LEU A 82 -11.12 -8.48 37.83
CA LEU A 82 -12.33 -7.88 38.38
C LEU A 82 -13.41 -8.92 38.75
N ASN A 83 -13.31 -10.15 38.23
CA ASN A 83 -14.17 -11.30 38.57
C ASN A 83 -15.68 -10.99 38.49
N SER A 84 -16.08 -10.29 37.42
CA SER A 84 -17.48 -9.93 37.12
C SER A 84 -18.21 -9.25 38.31
N PRO A 85 -17.79 -8.04 38.71
CA PRO A 85 -18.20 -7.40 39.96
C PRO A 85 -19.69 -7.05 40.01
N TYR A 86 -20.31 -6.88 38.83
CA TYR A 86 -21.74 -6.60 38.67
C TYR A 86 -22.65 -7.73 39.16
N LEU A 87 -22.15 -8.96 39.31
CA LEU A 87 -22.91 -10.08 39.88
C LEU A 87 -23.37 -9.81 41.32
N ASN A 88 -22.64 -8.97 42.05
CA ASN A 88 -22.93 -8.64 43.45
C ASN A 88 -23.69 -7.31 43.61
N TRP A 89 -24.14 -6.70 42.52
CA TRP A 89 -24.83 -5.41 42.57
C TRP A 89 -26.29 -5.55 43.01
N ASN A 90 -26.87 -4.46 43.55
CA ASN A 90 -28.26 -4.44 43.97
C ASN A 90 -29.20 -4.27 42.78
N TYR A 91 -29.74 -5.37 42.26
CA TYR A 91 -30.70 -5.37 41.15
C TYR A 91 -32.12 -4.90 41.53
N ASN A 92 -32.39 -4.59 42.80
CA ASN A 92 -33.66 -3.98 43.20
C ASN A 92 -33.72 -2.48 42.85
N ASP A 93 -32.56 -1.85 42.67
CA ASP A 93 -32.47 -0.50 42.15
C ASP A 93 -32.41 -0.54 40.61
N PRO A 94 -33.37 0.09 39.91
CA PRO A 94 -33.43 0.03 38.44
C PRO A 94 -32.20 0.66 37.76
N GLU A 95 -31.57 1.69 38.35
CA GLU A 95 -30.37 2.31 37.77
C GLU A 95 -29.20 1.33 37.77
N THR A 96 -28.94 0.71 38.93
CA THR A 96 -27.91 -0.30 39.11
C THR A 96 -28.14 -1.55 38.24
N ALA A 97 -29.40 -1.97 38.08
CA ALA A 97 -29.77 -3.11 37.25
C ALA A 97 -29.43 -2.88 35.76
N VAL A 98 -29.74 -1.70 35.22
CA VAL A 98 -29.43 -1.35 33.83
C VAL A 98 -27.93 -1.32 33.60
N LEU A 99 -27.16 -0.74 34.53
CA LEU A 99 -25.71 -0.69 34.43
C LEU A 99 -25.09 -2.10 34.48
N GLY A 100 -25.57 -2.97 35.37
CA GLY A 100 -25.08 -4.35 35.48
C GLY A 100 -25.32 -5.17 34.21
N VAL A 101 -26.51 -5.03 33.60
CA VAL A 101 -26.82 -5.68 32.31
C VAL A 101 -25.97 -5.11 31.18
N GLY A 102 -25.76 -3.79 31.15
CA GLY A 102 -24.90 -3.14 30.15
C GLY A 102 -23.45 -3.65 30.23
N PHE A 103 -22.91 -3.76 31.45
CA PHE A 103 -21.57 -4.29 31.66
C PHE A 103 -21.47 -5.77 31.28
N HIS A 104 -22.45 -6.59 31.67
CA HIS A 104 -22.50 -8.00 31.27
C HIS A 104 -22.56 -8.19 29.75
N ALA A 105 -23.39 -7.40 29.05
CA ALA A 105 -23.47 -7.44 27.59
C ALA A 105 -22.13 -7.05 26.93
N PHE A 106 -21.43 -6.06 27.50
CA PHE A 106 -20.10 -5.67 27.05
C PHE A 106 -19.07 -6.79 27.25
N GLU A 107 -19.00 -7.40 28.44
CA GLU A 107 -18.11 -8.54 28.69
C GLU A 107 -18.38 -9.68 27.72
N TRP A 108 -19.66 -10.05 27.57
CA TRP A 108 -20.10 -11.11 26.67
C TRP A 108 -19.67 -10.83 25.23
N LEU A 109 -19.89 -9.61 24.75
CA LEU A 109 -19.50 -9.19 23.41
C LEU A 109 -17.97 -9.22 23.25
N PHE A 110 -17.24 -8.71 24.25
CA PHE A 110 -15.79 -8.66 24.24
C PHE A 110 -15.18 -10.06 24.19
N PHE A 111 -15.62 -10.99 25.05
CA PHE A 111 -15.13 -12.37 25.03
C PHE A 111 -15.49 -13.12 23.74
N ARG A 112 -16.57 -12.73 23.05
CA ARG A 112 -16.95 -13.30 21.75
C ARG A 112 -16.14 -12.73 20.59
N LEU A 113 -15.88 -11.43 20.59
CA LEU A 113 -15.16 -10.73 19.52
C LEU A 113 -13.64 -10.85 19.67
N ALA A 114 -13.11 -10.86 20.89
CA ALA A 114 -11.68 -10.90 21.16
C ALA A 114 -10.98 -12.09 20.46
N PRO A 115 -11.49 -13.33 20.49
CA PRO A 115 -10.87 -14.45 19.76
C PRO A 115 -10.88 -14.25 18.23
N ILE A 116 -11.94 -13.66 17.68
CA ILE A 116 -12.08 -13.41 16.24
C ILE A 116 -11.08 -12.33 15.80
N VAL A 117 -11.03 -11.22 16.53
CA VAL A 117 -10.12 -10.10 16.26
C VAL A 117 -8.67 -10.53 16.46
N PHE A 118 -8.39 -11.28 17.52
CA PHE A 118 -7.06 -11.82 17.80
C PHE A 118 -6.61 -12.80 16.71
N GLY A 119 -7.46 -13.74 16.30
CA GLY A 119 -7.17 -14.65 15.20
C GLY A 119 -6.90 -13.92 13.88
N GLY A 120 -7.74 -12.91 13.55
CA GLY A 120 -7.54 -12.06 12.39
C GLY A 120 -6.24 -11.27 12.45
N ALA A 121 -5.87 -10.74 13.61
CA ALA A 121 -4.62 -10.02 13.81
C ALA A 121 -3.39 -10.94 13.68
N VAL A 122 -3.43 -12.14 14.25
CA VAL A 122 -2.36 -13.15 14.11
C VAL A 122 -2.21 -13.59 12.65
N ALA A 123 -3.32 -13.89 11.96
CA ALA A 123 -3.31 -14.21 10.54
C ALA A 123 -2.76 -13.04 9.69
N GLY A 124 -3.17 -11.82 10.02
CA GLY A 124 -2.65 -10.59 9.43
C GLY A 124 -1.15 -10.46 9.61
N ILE A 125 -0.62 -10.67 10.81
CA ILE A 125 0.83 -10.67 11.07
C ILE A 125 1.53 -11.75 10.23
N PHE A 126 1.00 -12.97 10.16
CA PHE A 126 1.62 -14.06 9.40
C PHE A 126 1.65 -13.80 7.90
N LEU A 127 0.53 -13.36 7.30
CA LEU A 127 0.46 -12.95 5.89
C LEU A 127 1.41 -11.79 5.60
N THR A 128 1.49 -10.86 6.53
CA THR A 128 2.38 -9.72 6.45
C THR A 128 3.83 -10.11 6.77
N ARG A 129 4.14 -11.31 7.25
CA ARG A 129 5.53 -11.82 7.36
C ARG A 129 5.94 -12.60 6.12
N LYS A 130 5.03 -13.36 5.49
CA LYS A 130 5.31 -14.26 4.37
C LYS A 130 5.74 -13.61 3.04
N LYS A 131 5.56 -12.29 2.87
CA LYS A 131 6.06 -11.53 1.70
C LYS A 131 7.45 -10.93 1.89
N ALA A 132 8.20 -11.37 2.91
CA ALA A 132 9.57 -10.90 3.16
C ALA A 132 10.53 -11.79 2.38
#